data_AF-A0AAU5INT1-F1
#
_entry.id   AF-A0AAU5INT1-F1
#
_cell.length_a   1.000
_cell.length_b   1.000
_cell.length_c   1.000
_cell.angle_alpha   90.00
_cell.angle_beta   90.00
_cell.angle_gamma   90.00
#
_symmetry.space_group_name_H-M   'P 1'
#
loop_
_entity.id
_entity.type
_entity.pdbx_description
1 polymer ?
#
loop_
_entity_poly.entity_id
_entity_poly.type
_entity_poly.pdbx_seq_one_letter_code
_entity_poly.pdbx_strand_id
1 'polypeptide(L)' 'MSRELTRTEWTAFHAAYLRGNTALCPSCGTAQQALLKPLDRIVRFSCGHELAIPENTEPLAQPQPSAR' A
#
# COMPACT_ATOMS: atom_id res chain seq x y z
N MET A 1 -3.11 16.82 -4.26
CA MET A 1 -1.86 16.47 -3.55
C MET A 1 -2.12 15.17 -2.80
N SER A 2 -1.42 14.09 -3.16
CA SER A 2 -1.58 12.79 -2.51
C SER A 2 -0.84 12.78 -1.17
N ARG A 3 -1.51 12.42 -0.08
CA ARG A 3 -0.90 12.34 1.25
C ARG A 3 0.13 11.20 1.28
N GLU A 4 1.27 11.43 1.93
CA GLU A 4 2.26 10.37 2.15
C GLU A 4 1.87 9.48 3.33
N LEU A 5 2.06 8.17 3.18
CA LEU A 5 1.96 7.21 4.28
C LEU A 5 3.11 7.41 5.25
N THR A 6 2.82 7.43 6.55
CA THR A 6 3.88 7.29 7.55
C THR A 6 4.49 5.88 7.49
N ARG A 7 5.71 5.72 8.04
CA ARG A 7 6.38 4.41 8.10
C ARG A 7 5.52 3.33 8.78
N THR A 8 4.79 3.69 9.83
CA THR A 8 3.89 2.79 10.56
C THR A 8 2.69 2.39 9.69
N GLU A 9 2.05 3.35 9.01
CA GLU A 9 0.92 3.06 8.11
C GLU A 9 1.34 2.21 6.93
N TRP A 10 2.52 2.48 6.36
CA TRP A 10 3.11 1.65 5.31
C TRP A 10 3.37 0.22 5.79
N THR A 11 3.93 0.04 6.97
CA THR A 11 4.25 -1.30 7.51
C THR A 11 2.96 -2.10 7.74
N ALA A 12 1.93 -1.47 8.29
CA ALA A 12 0.62 -2.08 8.49
C ALA A 12 -0.07 -2.41 7.15
N PHE A 13 -0.04 -1.46 6.21
CA PHE A 13 -0.53 -1.67 4.84
C PHE A 13 0.16 -2.87 4.18
N HIS A 14 1.49 -2.91 4.23
CA HIS A 14 2.29 -3.93 3.57
C HIS A 14 2.04 -5.33 4.15
N ALA A 15 1.98 -5.45 5.48
CA ALA A 15 1.65 -6.70 6.14
C ALA A 15 0.25 -7.21 5.75
N ALA A 16 -0.72 -6.31 5.57
CA ALA A 16 -2.06 -6.64 5.11
C ALA A 16 -2.09 -6.99 3.61
N TYR A 17 -1.33 -6.25 2.79
CA TYR A 17 -1.18 -6.48 1.36
C TYR A 17 -0.62 -7.88 1.07
N LEU A 18 0.47 -8.27 1.75
CA LEU A 18 1.08 -9.60 1.65
C LEU A 18 0.12 -10.75 2.02
N ARG A 19 -0.93 -10.49 2.81
CA ARG A 19 -1.90 -11.51 3.25
C ARG A 19 -3.12 -11.64 2.35
N GLY A 20 -3.41 -10.66 1.49
CA GLY A 20 -4.64 -10.70 0.67
C GLY A 20 -5.11 -9.36 0.10
N ASN A 21 -4.20 -8.40 -0.10
CA ASN A 21 -4.46 -7.11 -0.76
C ASN A 21 -5.56 -6.23 -0.12
N THR A 22 -6.05 -6.56 1.07
CA THR A 22 -7.06 -5.77 1.80
C THR A 22 -6.38 -5.02 2.94
N ALA A 23 -6.36 -3.70 2.87
CA ALA A 23 -5.70 -2.84 3.86
C ALA A 23 -6.64 -1.73 4.34
N LEU A 24 -6.41 -1.26 5.57
CA LEU A 24 -7.12 -0.11 6.12
C LEU A 24 -6.67 1.15 5.37
N CYS A 25 -7.61 1.90 4.78
CA CYS A 25 -7.30 3.20 4.19
C CYS A 25 -7.19 4.26 5.29
N PRO A 26 -6.03 4.91 5.47
CA PRO A 26 -5.85 5.97 6.47
C PRO A 26 -6.73 7.20 6.27
N SER A 27 -7.24 7.43 5.07
CA SER A 27 -8.05 8.61 4.75
C SER A 27 -9.52 8.46 5.14
N CYS A 28 -10.07 7.25 5.02
CA CYS A 28 -11.49 6.99 5.32
C CYS A 28 -11.72 5.95 6.43
N GLY A 29 -10.66 5.38 7.01
CA GLY A 29 -10.72 4.47 8.16
C GLY A 29 -11.37 3.12 7.86
N THR A 30 -11.46 2.71 6.60
CA THR A 30 -12.17 1.49 6.17
C THR A 30 -11.22 0.50 5.52
N ALA A 31 -11.37 -0.79 5.86
CA ALA A 31 -10.63 -1.88 5.27
C ALA A 31 -11.17 -2.19 3.87
N GLN A 32 -10.29 -2.18 2.88
CA GLN A 32 -10.68 -2.30 1.49
C GLN A 32 -9.52 -2.78 0.63
N GLN A 33 -9.83 -3.22 -0.58
CA GLN A 33 -8.79 -3.59 -1.52
C GLN A 33 -7.90 -2.39 -1.83
N ALA A 34 -6.61 -2.68 -1.95
CA ALA A 34 -5.62 -1.69 -2.25
C ALA A 34 -4.60 -2.26 -3.23
N LEU A 35 -4.24 -1.43 -4.19
CA LEU A 35 -3.30 -1.75 -5.25
C LEU A 35 -1.99 -1.03 -4.97
N LEU A 36 -0.92 -1.81 -4.83
CA LEU A 36 0.43 -1.28 -4.71
C LEU A 36 1.00 -1.03 -6.10
N LYS A 37 1.37 0.22 -6.39
CA LYS A 37 2.10 0.62 -7.61
C LYS A 37 3.52 1.06 -7.23
N PRO A 38 4.48 0.14 -7.17
CA PRO A 38 5.83 0.42 -6.67
C PRO A 38 6.61 1.37 -7.59
N LEU A 39 6.39 1.29 -8.92
CA LEU A 39 7.04 2.15 -9.91
C LEU A 39 6.63 3.62 -9.75
N ASP A 40 5.33 3.85 -9.52
CA ASP A 40 4.76 5.16 -9.26
C ASP A 40 4.93 5.61 -7.80
N ARG A 41 5.47 4.75 -6.93
CA ARG A 41 5.55 4.94 -5.47
C ARG A 41 4.21 5.33 -4.84
N ILE A 42 3.11 4.72 -5.28
CA ILE A 42 1.77 4.99 -4.72
C ILE A 42 1.03 3.71 -4.33
N VAL A 43 0.14 3.87 -3.35
CA VAL A 43 -0.89 2.91 -2.98
C VAL A 43 -2.24 3.49 -3.35
N ARG A 44 -3.02 2.76 -4.14
CA ARG A 44 -4.37 3.16 -4.54
C ARG A 44 -5.41 2.26 -3.87
N PHE A 45 -6.26 2.86 -3.05
CA PHE A 45 -7.37 2.16 -2.39
C PHE A 45 -8.61 2.14 -3.29
N SER A 46 -9.48 1.14 -3.14
CA SER A 46 -10.74 1.05 -3.88
C SER A 46 -11.69 2.23 -3.68
N CYS A 47 -11.61 2.94 -2.56
CA CYS A 47 -12.33 4.18 -2.31
C CYS A 47 -11.83 5.37 -3.15
N GLY A 48 -10.79 5.18 -3.98
CA GLY A 48 -10.22 6.24 -4.81
C GLY A 48 -9.15 7.09 -4.13
N HIS A 49 -8.79 6.79 -2.89
CA HIS A 49 -7.67 7.46 -2.23
C HIS A 49 -6.33 6.92 -2.74
N GLU A 50 -5.44 7.83 -3.10
CA GLU A 50 -4.07 7.53 -3.50
C GLU A 50 -3.13 8.11 -2.45
N LEU A 51 -2.28 7.26 -1.88
CA LEU A 51 -1.30 7.63 -0.88
C LEU A 51 0.11 7.32 -1.38
N ALA A 52 1.05 8.24 -1.15
CA ALA A 52 2.44 8.05 -1.55
C ALA A 52 3.15 7.10 -0.58
N ILE A 53 4.04 6.28 -1.12
CA ILE A 53 4.94 5.42 -0.35
C ILE A 53 6.10 6.29 0.14
N PRO A 54 6.42 6.28 1.44
CA PRO A 54 7.47 7.11 2.00
C PRO A 54 8.84 6.77 1.41
N GLU A 55 9.70 7.78 1.29
CA GLU A 55 10.93 7.62 0.50
C GLU A 55 11.95 6.65 1.11
N ASN A 56 11.90 6.51 2.44
CA ASN A 56 12.86 5.75 3.27
C ASN A 56 12.38 4.34 3.64
N THR A 57 11.38 3.80 2.97
CA THR A 57 11.02 2.39 3.12
C THR A 57 11.86 1.56 2.18
N GLU A 58 12.57 0.58 2.74
CA GLU A 58 13.36 -0.40 1.98
C GLU A 58 12.54 -0.93 0.80
N PRO A 59 13.16 -1.15 -0.37
CA PRO A 59 12.48 -1.80 -1.49
C PRO A 59 12.03 -3.17 -1.03
N LEU A 60 10.74 -3.31 -0.76
CA LEU A 60 10.20 -4.54 -0.21
C LEU A 60 10.22 -5.61 -1.28
N ALA A 61 10.57 -6.83 -0.84
CA ALA A 61 10.48 -8.03 -1.66
C ALA A 61 9.09 -8.07 -2.29
N GLN A 62 9.02 -7.85 -3.61
CA GLN A 62 7.78 -8.05 -4.33
C GLN A 62 7.33 -9.49 -4.04
N PRO A 63 6.04 -9.73 -3.70
CA PRO A 63 5.54 -11.09 -3.74
C PRO A 63 5.87 -11.60 -5.14
N GLN A 64 6.77 -12.58 -5.22
CA GLN A 64 7.13 -13.16 -6.51
C GLN A 64 5.80 -13.56 -7.14
N PRO A 65 5.48 -13.09 -8.36
CA PRO A 65 4.35 -13.66 -9.06
C PRO A 65 4.66 -15.15 -9.12
N SER A 66 3.87 -15.97 -8.43
CA SER A 66 4.02 -17.42 -8.50
C SER A 66 3.98 -17.78 -9.98
N ALA A 67 5.17 -18.08 -10.52
CA ALA A 67 5.33 -18.46 -11.90
C ALA A 67 4.44 -19.68 -12.12
N ARG A 68 3.49 -19.52 -13.03
CA ARG A 68 2.48 -20.51 -13.37
C ARG A 68 3.07 -21.54 -14.32
#